data_AF-A0A183HHR1-F1
#
_entry.id   AF-A0A183HHR1-F1
#
_cell.length_a   1.000
_cell.length_b   1.000
_cell.length_c   1.000
_cell.angle_alpha   90.00
_cell.angle_beta   90.00
_cell.angle_gamma   90.00
#
_symmetry.space_group_name_H-M   'P 1'
#
loop_
_entity.id
_entity.type
_entity.pdbx_description
1 polymer ?
#
loop_
_entity_poly.entity_id
_entity_poly.type
_entity_poly.pdbx_seq_one_letter_code
_entity_poly.pdbx_strand_id
1 'polypeptide(L)'
;MNNEHLRQRGNPRHDRILEVRKGLYYSFYKKLIGEPSFLEGLNQITNDNVTEYGHTINTLKRFNLYPEVILGIAFKLFRKVTDRSHWVVERCWQVNRGDVLPPVVSCEGTFENWSFIFSIIILLLNTNYLEYLLKI
;
A
#
# COMPACT_ATOMS: atom_id res chain seq x y z
N MET A 1 16.95 19.38 -35.08
CA MET A 1 16.06 19.33 -33.89
C MET A 1 16.71 18.41 -32.88
N ASN A 2 17.20 18.95 -31.76
CA ASN A 2 18.16 18.30 -30.88
C ASN A 2 17.50 17.29 -29.93
N ASN A 3 18.17 16.16 -29.68
CA ASN A 3 17.74 15.09 -28.76
C ASN A 3 17.49 15.57 -27.32
N GLU A 4 17.96 16.76 -26.96
CA GLU A 4 17.77 17.39 -25.65
C GLU A 4 16.33 17.86 -25.42
N HIS A 5 15.63 18.36 -26.45
CA HIS A 5 14.22 18.75 -26.34
C HIS A 5 13.28 17.56 -26.18
N LEU A 6 13.69 16.37 -26.65
CA LEU A 6 12.96 15.12 -26.43
C LEU A 6 13.15 14.57 -25.00
N ARG A 7 14.28 14.88 -24.34
CA ARG A 7 14.48 14.52 -22.92
C ARG A 7 13.58 15.32 -21.99
N GLN A 8 13.33 16.60 -22.30
CA GLN A 8 12.45 17.45 -21.49
C GLN A 8 10.98 17.05 -21.55
N ARG A 9 10.55 16.32 -22.58
CA ARG A 9 9.15 15.90 -22.76
C ARG A 9 8.81 14.51 -22.20
N GLY A 10 9.75 13.86 -21.50
CA GLY A 10 9.57 12.50 -20.98
C GLY A 10 9.48 11.45 -22.10
N ASN A 11 9.80 10.19 -21.80
CA ASN A 11 9.64 9.09 -22.76
C ASN A 11 8.36 8.31 -22.41
N PRO A 12 7.32 8.32 -23.26
CA PRO A 12 6.06 7.64 -22.96
C PRO A 12 6.19 6.15 -22.64
N ARG A 13 7.23 5.47 -23.15
CA ARG A 13 7.50 4.07 -22.79
C ARG A 13 7.96 3.94 -21.33
N HIS A 14 8.80 4.85 -20.85
CA HIS A 14 9.27 4.84 -19.47
C HIS A 14 8.13 5.08 -18.49
N ASP A 15 7.24 6.02 -18.80
CA ASP A 15 6.09 6.35 -17.95
C ASP A 15 5.17 5.13 -17.80
N ARG A 16 4.86 4.44 -18.90
CA ARG A 16 4.07 3.19 -18.83
C ARG A 16 4.74 2.10 -17.99
N ILE A 17 6.05 1.91 -18.13
CA ILE A 17 6.78 0.92 -17.31
C ILE A 17 6.76 1.33 -15.82
N LEU A 18 6.82 2.63 -15.53
CA LEU A 18 6.70 3.13 -14.17
C LEU A 18 5.31 2.84 -13.59
N GLU A 19 4.23 3.09 -14.33
CA GLU A 19 2.87 2.79 -13.90
C GLU A 19 2.65 1.29 -13.65
N VAL A 20 3.17 0.43 -14.52
CA VAL A 20 3.12 -1.03 -14.31
C VAL A 20 3.89 -1.43 -13.05
N ARG A 21 5.07 -0.85 -12.80
CA ARG A 21 5.84 -1.11 -11.58
C ARG A 21 5.10 -0.66 -10.32
N LYS A 22 4.47 0.52 -10.34
CA LYS A 22 3.65 1.00 -9.22
C LYS A 22 2.47 0.06 -8.95
N GLY A 23 1.81 -0.43 -9.99
CA GLY A 23 0.73 -1.41 -9.87
C GLY A 23 1.18 -2.73 -9.23
N LEU A 24 2.38 -3.21 -9.58
CA LEU A 24 2.98 -4.39 -8.95
C LEU A 24 3.25 -4.16 -7.46
N TYR A 25 3.85 -3.03 -7.07
CA TYR A 25 4.08 -2.73 -5.64
C TYR A 25 2.77 -2.63 -4.86
N TYR A 26 1.75 -2.01 -5.44
CA TYR A 26 0.43 -1.89 -4.82
C TYR A 26 -0.27 -3.25 -4.64
N SER A 27 -0.13 -4.18 -5.59
CA SER A 27 -0.74 -5.52 -5.46
C SER A 27 -0.13 -6.30 -4.29
N PHE A 28 1.19 -6.25 -4.09
CA PHE A 28 1.85 -6.85 -2.94
C PHE A 28 1.46 -6.17 -1.63
N TYR A 29 1.38 -4.83 -1.60
CA TYR A 29 0.89 -4.10 -0.44
C TYR A 29 -0.53 -4.56 -0.05
N LYS A 30 -1.47 -4.64 -1.00
CA LYS A 30 -2.83 -5.13 -0.75
C LYS A 30 -2.84 -6.56 -0.21
N LYS A 31 -1.98 -7.44 -0.73
CA LYS A 31 -1.84 -8.81 -0.24
C LYS A 31 -1.40 -8.84 1.24
N LEU A 32 -0.41 -8.02 1.64
CA LEU A 32 0.07 -7.93 3.02
C LEU A 32 -0.98 -7.49 4.03
N ILE A 33 -1.79 -6.48 3.67
CA ILE A 33 -2.80 -5.92 4.58
C ILE A 33 -4.08 -6.76 4.63
N GLY A 34 -4.37 -7.52 3.56
CA GLY A 34 -5.55 -8.38 3.46
C GLY A 34 -5.47 -9.64 4.32
N GLU A 35 -4.27 -10.17 4.55
CA GLU A 35 -4.06 -11.35 5.40
C GLU A 35 -4.27 -11.01 6.88
N PRO A 36 -4.90 -11.90 7.69
CA PRO A 36 -5.13 -11.65 9.12
C PRO A 36 -3.80 -11.58 9.89
N SER A 37 -2.89 -12.52 9.64
CA SER A 37 -1.54 -12.52 10.22
C SER A 37 -0.54 -11.84 9.28
N PHE A 38 0.24 -10.90 9.81
CA PHE A 38 1.27 -10.22 9.02
C PHE A 38 2.43 -11.14 8.65
N LEU A 39 2.83 -12.06 9.54
CA LEU A 39 3.87 -13.04 9.27
C LEU A 39 3.47 -14.01 8.16
N GLU A 40 2.19 -14.38 8.10
CA GLU A 40 1.66 -15.24 7.05
C GLU A 40 1.73 -14.53 5.69
N GLY A 41 1.28 -13.27 5.63
CA GLY A 41 1.40 -12.45 4.41
C GLY A 41 2.86 -12.27 3.97
N LEU A 42 3.78 -12.06 4.91
CA LEU A 42 5.21 -12.01 4.60
C LEU A 42 5.75 -13.33 4.05
N ASN A 43 5.41 -14.46 4.68
CA ASN A 43 5.84 -15.78 4.25
C ASN A 43 5.37 -16.08 2.82
N GLN A 44 4.12 -15.74 2.50
CA GLN A 44 3.57 -15.88 1.16
C GLN A 44 4.29 -15.03 0.11
N ILE A 45 4.77 -13.84 0.47
CA ILE A 45 5.52 -12.97 -0.45
C ILE A 45 6.96 -13.45 -0.60
N THR A 46 7.60 -13.91 0.48
CA THR A 46 8.96 -14.47 0.41
C THR A 46 9.03 -15.81 -0.30
N ASN A 47 7.94 -16.57 -0.33
CA ASN A 47 7.82 -17.87 -1.00
C ASN A 47 6.76 -17.84 -2.10
N ASP A 48 6.82 -16.83 -2.96
CA ASP A 48 5.83 -16.66 -4.03
C ASP A 48 6.15 -17.58 -5.23
N ASN A 49 5.14 -18.34 -5.66
CA ASN A 49 5.19 -19.25 -6.83
C ASN A 49 4.30 -18.77 -7.99
N VAL A 50 3.62 -17.63 -7.83
CA VAL A 50 2.64 -17.11 -8.79
C VAL A 50 3.28 -16.12 -9.76
N THR A 51 4.24 -15.33 -9.29
CA THR A 51 4.88 -14.27 -10.09
C THR A 51 5.81 -14.84 -11.17
N GLU A 52 6.48 -15.97 -10.88
CA GLU A 52 7.31 -16.68 -11.86
C GLU A 52 6.92 -18.15 -11.94
N TYR A 53 6.53 -18.58 -13.14
CA TYR A 53 6.15 -19.97 -13.38
C TYR A 53 7.36 -20.90 -13.23
N GLY A 54 7.21 -21.92 -12.38
CA GLY A 54 8.21 -22.98 -12.23
C GLY A 54 9.25 -22.77 -11.12
N HIS A 55 9.28 -21.61 -10.44
CA HIS A 55 10.22 -21.37 -9.34
C HIS A 55 9.60 -20.54 -8.21
N THR A 56 9.83 -20.97 -6.95
CA THR A 56 9.55 -20.14 -5.77
C THR A 56 10.67 -19.14 -5.59
N ILE A 57 10.34 -17.84 -5.67
CA ILE A 57 11.33 -16.78 -5.52
C ILE A 57 11.02 -15.86 -4.34
N ASN A 58 12.07 -15.34 -3.73
CA ASN A 58 11.94 -14.29 -2.73
C ASN A 58 11.70 -12.95 -3.43
N THR A 59 10.42 -12.60 -3.58
CA THR A 59 10.00 -11.34 -4.21
C THR A 59 10.42 -10.11 -3.39
N LEU A 60 10.50 -10.25 -2.07
CA LEU A 60 10.89 -9.18 -1.14
C LEU A 60 12.31 -8.66 -1.44
N LYS A 61 13.27 -9.57 -1.59
CA LYS A 61 14.66 -9.22 -1.94
C LYS A 61 14.80 -8.80 -3.40
N ARG A 62 14.07 -9.44 -4.32
CA ARG A 62 14.21 -9.22 -5.76
C ARG A 62 13.66 -7.88 -6.23
N PHE A 63 12.55 -7.44 -5.65
CA PHE A 63 11.90 -6.17 -6.00
C PHE A 63 12.16 -5.06 -4.97
N ASN A 64 12.95 -5.32 -3.93
CA ASN A 64 13.26 -4.37 -2.86
C ASN A 64 12.00 -3.81 -2.17
N LEU A 65 11.07 -4.70 -1.82
CA LEU A 65 9.72 -4.37 -1.33
C LEU A 65 9.68 -3.91 0.15
N TYR A 66 10.84 -3.65 0.75
CA TYR A 66 10.96 -3.26 2.16
C TYR A 66 10.14 -2.02 2.55
N PRO A 67 10.08 -0.92 1.76
CA PRO A 67 9.30 0.24 2.16
C PRO A 67 7.79 -0.06 2.16
N GLU A 68 7.29 -0.84 1.21
CA GLU A 68 5.89 -1.27 1.14
C GLU A 68 5.53 -2.18 2.32
N VAL A 69 6.46 -3.03 2.73
CA VAL A 69 6.31 -3.92 3.90
C VAL A 69 6.20 -3.10 5.18
N ILE A 70 7.08 -2.12 5.38
CA ILE A 70 7.03 -1.21 6.54
C ILE A 70 5.70 -0.45 6.57
N LEU A 71 5.25 0.04 5.41
CA LEU A 71 3.96 0.72 5.27
C LEU A 71 2.79 -0.21 5.64
N GLY A 72 2.82 -1.47 5.19
CA GLY A 72 1.82 -2.48 5.55
C GLY A 72 1.76 -2.77 7.06
N ILE A 73 2.91 -2.84 7.74
CA ILE A 73 2.96 -3.00 9.20
C ILE A 73 2.30 -1.80 9.88
N ALA A 74 2.72 -0.59 9.51
CA ALA A 74 2.19 0.64 10.07
C ALA A 74 0.67 0.73 9.90
N PHE A 75 0.16 0.37 8.72
CA PHE A 75 -1.28 0.34 8.44
C PHE A 75 -2.03 -0.67 9.31
N LYS A 76 -1.53 -1.91 9.44
CA LYS A 76 -2.18 -2.93 10.28
C LYS A 76 -2.19 -2.55 11.76
N LEU A 77 -1.11 -1.92 12.25
CA LEU A 77 -1.05 -1.40 13.61
C LEU A 77 -2.05 -0.26 13.82
N PHE A 78 -2.09 0.68 12.87
CA PHE A 78 -3.05 1.78 12.89
C PHE A 78 -4.49 1.25 12.91
N ARG A 79 -4.83 0.29 12.05
CA ARG A 79 -6.17 -0.32 12.01
C ARG A 79 -6.52 -0.99 13.34
N LYS A 80 -5.60 -1.75 13.94
CA LYS A 80 -5.81 -2.35 15.27
C LYS A 80 -6.09 -1.30 16.36
N VAL A 81 -5.41 -0.17 16.31
CA VAL A 81 -5.61 0.93 17.27
C VAL A 81 -6.98 1.57 17.06
N THR A 82 -7.36 1.84 15.82
CA THR A 82 -8.64 2.48 15.49
C THR A 82 -9.83 1.57 15.75
N ASP A 83 -9.68 0.27 15.49
CA ASP A 83 -10.68 -0.76 15.81
C ASP A 83 -10.94 -0.80 17.32
N ARG A 84 -9.88 -0.70 18.13
CA ARG A 84 -10.01 -0.64 19.60
C ARG A 84 -10.67 0.65 20.08
N SER A 85 -10.42 1.76 19.40
CA SER A 85 -11.00 3.07 19.74
C SER A 85 -12.40 3.30 19.17
N HIS A 86 -12.97 2.34 18.42
CA HIS A 86 -14.24 2.46 17.69
C HIS A 86 -14.26 3.59 16.64
N TRP A 87 -13.13 3.87 15.99
CA TRP A 87 -13.05 4.87 14.93
C TRP A 87 -13.25 4.22 13.57
N VAL A 88 -14.23 4.68 12.80
CA VAL A 88 -14.52 4.17 11.45
C VAL A 88 -13.52 4.78 10.46
N VAL A 89 -12.42 4.07 10.18
CA VAL A 89 -11.33 4.52 9.28
C VAL A 89 -11.39 3.95 7.86
N GLU A 90 -12.13 2.87 7.67
CA GLU A 90 -12.39 2.30 6.34
C GLU A 90 -13.89 2.08 6.14
N ARG A 91 -14.35 2.26 4.90
CA ARG A 91 -15.72 1.91 4.50
C ARG A 91 -15.65 0.78 3.48
N CYS A 92 -16.41 -0.27 3.75
CA CYS A 92 -16.48 -1.44 2.90
C CYS A 92 -17.83 -1.51 2.22
N TRP A 93 -17.80 -1.85 0.94
CA TRP A 93 -18.98 -1.99 0.10
C TRP A 93 -18.90 -3.33 -0.62
N GLN A 94 -20.04 -4.03 -0.70
CA GLN A 94 -20.12 -5.27 -1.45
C GLN A 94 -20.55 -4.97 -2.88
N VAL A 95 -19.74 -5.39 -3.86
CA VAL A 95 -20.04 -5.24 -5.28
C VAL A 95 -20.45 -6.59 -5.85
N ASN A 96 -21.68 -6.67 -6.33
CA ASN A 96 -22.19 -7.86 -7.03
C ASN A 96 -21.64 -7.87 -8.47
N ARG A 97 -21.07 -9.00 -8.91
CA ARG A 97 -20.45 -9.16 -10.24
C ARG A 97 -21.30 -10.02 -11.20
N GLY A 98 -22.58 -10.18 -10.89
CA GLY A 98 -23.53 -11.05 -11.60
C GLY A 98 -23.93 -12.28 -10.77
N ASP A 99 -24.89 -13.05 -11.28
CA ASP A 99 -25.57 -14.11 -10.52
C ASP A 99 -24.73 -15.38 -10.28
N VAL A 100 -23.65 -15.55 -11.06
CA VAL A 100 -22.80 -16.76 -11.05
C VAL A 100 -21.50 -16.56 -10.27
N LEU A 101 -21.16 -15.31 -9.90
CA LEU A 101 -19.89 -14.98 -9.25
C LEU A 101 -20.13 -14.56 -7.80
N PRO A 102 -19.29 -15.03 -6.84
CA PRO A 102 -19.40 -14.58 -5.48
C PRO A 102 -19.14 -13.07 -5.39
N PRO A 103 -19.91 -12.36 -4.57
CA PRO A 103 -19.74 -10.93 -4.39
C PRO A 103 -18.39 -10.62 -3.77
N VAL A 104 -17.77 -9.51 -4.18
CA VAL A 104 -16.49 -9.07 -3.63
C VAL A 104 -16.70 -7.86 -2.75
N VAL A 105 -16.13 -7.93 -1.56
CA VAL A 105 -16.07 -6.79 -0.65
C VAL A 105 -14.87 -5.93 -1.04
N SER A 106 -15.14 -4.67 -1.34
CA SER A 106 -14.12 -3.65 -1.57
C SER A 106 -14.12 -2.69 -0.40
N CYS A 107 -13.00 -2.59 0.32
CA CYS A 107 -12.81 -1.65 1.41
C CYS A 107 -11.92 -0.50 0.93
N GLU A 108 -12.40 0.72 1.13
CA GLU A 108 -11.66 1.95 0.86
C GLU A 108 -11.36 2.62 2.20
N GLY A 109 -10.07 2.73 2.51
CA GLY A 109 -9.59 3.39 3.72
C GLY A 109 -9.27 4.86 3.46
N THR A 110 -9.38 5.71 4.49
CA THR A 110 -8.90 7.10 4.41
C THR A 110 -7.41 7.20 4.07
N PHE A 111 -6.61 6.16 4.36
CA PHE A 111 -5.17 6.10 4.09
C PHE A 111 -4.79 5.98 2.61
N GLU A 112 -5.71 5.51 1.75
CA GLU A 112 -5.45 5.45 0.29
C GLU A 112 -5.52 6.85 -0.35
N ASN A 113 -6.10 7.82 0.34
CA ASN A 113 -6.14 9.21 -0.10
C ASN A 113 -4.88 9.96 0.37
N TRP A 114 -4.24 10.68 -0.56
CA TRP A 114 -3.05 11.53 -0.34
C TRP A 114 -3.14 12.42 0.90
N SER A 115 -4.34 12.86 1.27
CA SER A 115 -4.61 13.68 2.45
C SER A 115 -4.17 13.04 3.76
N PHE A 116 -4.25 11.72 3.89
CA PHE A 116 -3.91 11.04 5.15
C PHE A 116 -2.39 10.90 5.34
N ILE A 117 -1.67 10.59 4.27
CA ILE A 117 -0.19 10.60 4.27
C ILE A 117 0.32 12.00 4.63
N PHE A 118 -0.27 13.05 4.06
CA PHE A 118 0.06 14.44 4.39
C PHE A 118 -0.20 14.75 5.87
N SER A 119 -1.31 14.27 6.44
CA SER A 119 -1.63 14.45 7.87
C SER A 119 -0.66 13.72 8.81
N ILE A 120 -0.21 12.51 8.46
CA ILE A 120 0.80 11.76 9.20
C ILE A 120 2.15 12.48 9.13
N ILE A 121 2.55 12.97 7.95
CA ILE A 121 3.78 13.75 7.79
C ILE A 121 3.73 15.03 8.63
N ILE A 122 2.61 15.76 8.62
CA ILE A 122 2.41 16.93 9.48
C ILE A 122 2.50 16.55 10.96
N LEU A 123 1.88 15.45 11.40
CA LEU A 123 1.93 14.99 12.79
C LEU A 123 3.37 14.63 13.22
N LEU A 124 4.13 13.96 12.35
CA LEU A 124 5.51 13.55 12.59
C LEU A 124 6.47 14.75 12.59
N LEU A 125 6.26 15.72 11.72
CA LEU A 125 7.02 16.98 11.66
C LEU A 125 6.66 17.94 12.81
N ASN A 126 5.43 17.86 13.33
CA ASN A 126 4.95 18.67 14.45
C ASN A 126 4.98 17.92 15.79
N THR A 127 5.88 16.96 15.97
CA THR A 127 6.11 16.28 17.26
C THR A 127 6.48 17.24 18.41
N ASN A 128 6.90 18.48 18.10
CA ASN A 128 7.03 19.58 19.08
C ASN A 128 5.70 20.19 19.58
N TYR A 129 4.58 20.02 18.87
CA TYR A 129 3.29 20.63 19.21
C TYR A 129 2.49 19.80 20.23
N LEU A 130 2.67 18.48 20.21
CA LEU A 130 2.08 17.55 21.19
C LEU A 130 2.68 17.74 22.60
N GLU A 131 3.95 18.15 22.72
CA GLU A 131 4.54 18.55 24.01
C GLU A 131 3.97 19.89 24.54
N TYR A 132 3.51 20.78 23.66
CA TYR A 132 2.95 22.08 24.03
C TYR A 132 1.51 21.97 24.57
N LEU A 133 0.71 21.03 24.06
CA LEU A 133 -0.68 20.81 24.46
C LEU A 133 -0.85 19.99 25.74
N LEU A 134 0.15 19.20 26.13
CA LEU A 134 0.16 18.42 27.38
C LEU A 134 0.68 19.22 28.60
N LYS A 135 0.99 20.51 28.41
CA LYS A 135 1.49 21.44 29.45
C LYS A 135 0.51 22.59 29.80
N ILE A 136 -0.74 22.51 29.35
CA ILE A 136 -1.87 23.35 29.78
C ILE A 136 -2.86 22.46 30.51
#